data_AF-A0A1A8I7G8-F1
#
_entry.id   AF-A0A1A8I7G8-F1
#
_cell.length_a   1.000
_cell.length_b   1.000
_cell.length_c   1.000
_cell.angle_alpha   90.00
_cell.angle_beta   90.00
_cell.angle_gamma   90.00
#
_symmetry.space_group_name_H-M   'P 1'
#
loop_
_entity.id
_entity.type
_entity.pdbx_description
1 polymer ?
#
loop_
_entity_poly.entity_id
_entity_poly.type
_entity_poly.pdbx_seq_one_letter_code
_entity_poly.pdbx_strand_id
1 'polypeptide(L)' 'DEGTYGNGCQQKCQCQNGATCHHVTGECKCSPGYTGAFCERLCPPGKHGQQCEERCPCQNGGVCHHVTG' A
#
# COMPACT_ATOMS: atom_id res chain seq x y z
N ASP A 1 -12.15 14.20 3.49
CA ASP A 1 -12.66 13.89 2.13
C ASP A 1 -11.60 13.12 1.37
N GLU A 2 -11.64 11.78 1.42
CA GLU A 2 -10.62 10.94 0.77
C GLU A 2 -11.27 10.21 -0.41
N GLY A 3 -10.79 10.50 -1.61
CA GLY A 3 -11.32 9.87 -2.83
C GLY A 3 -11.12 10.69 -4.09
N THR A 4 -10.65 11.93 -4.00
CA THR A 4 -10.36 12.78 -5.15
C THR A 4 -9.07 13.58 -5.03
N TYR A 5 -8.50 13.97 -6.17
CA TYR A 5 -7.26 14.73 -6.30
C TYR A 5 -7.30 15.73 -7.47
N GLY A 6 -6.27 16.55 -7.59
CA GLY A 6 -6.08 17.54 -8.65
C GLY A 6 -6.83 18.84 -8.41
N ASN A 7 -6.80 19.73 -9.41
CA ASN A 7 -7.45 21.04 -9.31
C ASN A 7 -8.96 20.88 -9.10
N GLY A 8 -9.49 21.52 -8.06
CA GLY A 8 -10.90 21.43 -7.71
C GLY A 8 -11.40 20.03 -7.34
N CYS A 9 -10.51 19.09 -6.96
CA CYS A 9 -10.88 17.73 -6.56
C CYS A 9 -11.68 16.96 -7.63
N GLN A 10 -11.40 17.22 -8.91
CA GLN A 10 -12.18 16.67 -10.03
C GLN A 10 -11.77 15.26 -10.44
N GLN A 11 -10.58 14.79 -10.05
CA GLN A 11 -10.09 13.46 -10.41
C GLN A 11 -10.32 12.49 -9.26
N LYS A 12 -10.75 11.25 -9.53
CA LYS A 12 -10.94 10.24 -8.48
C LYS A 12 -9.66 9.47 -8.21
N CYS A 13 -9.37 9.25 -6.93
CA CYS A 13 -8.26 8.40 -6.52
C CYS A 13 -8.54 6.94 -6.83
N GLN A 14 -7.51 6.25 -7.32
CA GLN A 14 -7.59 4.85 -7.76
C GLN A 14 -6.93 3.87 -6.79
N CYS A 15 -6.47 4.37 -5.64
CA CYS A 15 -5.78 3.58 -4.63
C CYS A 15 -6.70 2.50 -4.04
N GLN A 16 -6.16 1.32 -3.83
CA GLN A 16 -6.87 0.14 -3.32
C GLN A 16 -6.46 -0.17 -1.88
N ASN A 17 -7.11 -1.16 -1.27
CA ASN A 17 -6.69 -1.75 0.00
C ASN A 17 -6.55 -0.74 1.16
N GLY A 18 -7.46 0.24 1.19
CA GLY A 18 -7.50 1.28 2.22
C GLY A 18 -6.37 2.30 2.12
N ALA A 19 -5.65 2.35 1.00
CA ALA A 19 -4.63 3.35 0.74
C ALA A 19 -5.23 4.74 0.50
N THR A 20 -4.47 5.77 0.84
CA THR A 20 -4.82 7.17 0.58
C THR A 20 -4.07 7.70 -0.63
N CYS A 21 -4.54 8.79 -1.22
CA CYS A 21 -3.91 9.43 -2.37
C CYS A 21 -3.43 10.84 -2.02
N HIS A 22 -2.34 11.27 -2.66
CA HIS A 22 -1.89 12.63 -2.57
C HIS A 22 -2.87 13.57 -3.30
N HIS A 23 -3.37 14.60 -2.60
CA HIS A 23 -4.46 15.43 -3.11
C HIS A 23 -4.11 16.25 -4.36
N VAL A 24 -2.83 16.45 -4.68
CA VAL A 24 -2.39 17.16 -5.90
C VAL A 24 -2.10 16.19 -7.04
N THR A 25 -1.32 15.14 -6.76
CA THR A 25 -0.72 14.27 -7.79
C THR A 25 -1.51 12.99 -8.02
N GLY A 26 -2.36 12.58 -7.06
CA GLY A 26 -3.10 11.32 -7.10
C GLY A 26 -2.25 10.09 -6.71
N GLU A 27 -0.97 10.27 -6.38
CA GLU A 27 -0.07 9.17 -6.00
C GLU A 27 -0.53 8.49 -4.71
N CYS A 28 -0.49 7.16 -4.69
CA CYS A 28 -1.00 6.39 -3.58
C CYS A 28 0.04 6.22 -2.46
N LYS A 29 -0.39 6.47 -1.23
CA LYS A 29 0.30 6.06 -0.01
C LYS A 29 -0.34 4.77 0.49
N CYS A 30 0.35 3.66 0.31
CA CYS A 30 -0.16 2.35 0.68
C CYS A 30 -0.26 2.15 2.18
N SER A 31 -1.32 1.46 2.59
CA SER A 31 -1.45 0.87 3.91
C SER A 31 -0.38 -0.23 4.12
N PRO A 32 -0.02 -0.54 5.39
CA PRO A 32 0.90 -1.62 5.68
C PRO A 32 0.48 -2.93 5.01
N GLY A 33 1.46 -3.65 4.46
CA GLY A 33 1.25 -4.92 3.79
C GLY A 33 0.88 -4.85 2.31
N TYR A 34 0.82 -3.64 1.71
CA TYR A 34 0.51 -3.45 0.30
C TYR A 34 1.57 -2.63 -0.44
N THR A 35 1.67 -2.84 -1.74
CA THR A 35 2.61 -2.18 -2.65
C THR A 35 2.03 -2.07 -4.06
N GLY A 36 2.77 -1.42 -4.96
CA GLY A 36 2.34 -1.07 -6.31
C GLY A 36 1.86 0.38 -6.42
N ALA A 37 1.69 0.86 -7.64
CA ALA A 37 1.35 2.26 -7.91
C ALA A 37 -0.03 2.64 -7.35
N PHE A 38 -0.93 1.66 -7.26
CA PHE A 38 -2.28 1.82 -6.73
C PHE A 38 -2.50 0.99 -5.47
N CYS A 39 -1.42 0.49 -4.85
CA CYS A 39 -1.45 -0.37 -3.67
C CYS A 39 -2.25 -1.66 -3.91
N GLU A 40 -2.26 -2.13 -5.16
CA GLU A 40 -3.05 -3.26 -5.63
C GLU A 40 -2.42 -4.63 -5.32
N ARG A 41 -1.13 -4.65 -4.93
CA ARG A 41 -0.38 -5.87 -4.64
C ARG A 41 -0.13 -6.02 -3.15
N LEU A 42 -0.14 -7.26 -2.68
CA LEU A 42 0.37 -7.61 -1.35
C LEU A 42 1.90 -7.43 -1.31
N CYS A 43 2.47 -7.29 -0.11
CA CYS A 43 3.91 -7.37 0.05
C CYS A 43 4.46 -8.69 -0.53
N PRO A 44 5.63 -8.64 -1.19
CA PRO A 44 6.25 -9.85 -1.72
C PRO A 44 6.63 -10.82 -0.57
N PRO A 45 6.73 -12.12 -0.85
CA PRO A 45 7.11 -13.11 0.15
C PRO A 45 8.40 -12.72 0.89
N GLY A 46 8.41 -12.88 2.21
CA GLY A 46 9.54 -12.51 3.06
C GLY A 46 9.52 -11.06 3.54
N LYS A 47 8.52 -10.26 3.16
CA LYS A 47 8.37 -8.86 3.57
C LYS A 47 6.97 -8.55 4.12
N HIS A 48 6.89 -7.59 5.03
CA HIS A 48 5.64 -7.08 5.58
C HIS A 48 5.74 -5.60 5.97
N GLY A 49 4.68 -5.05 6.55
CA GLY A 49 4.70 -3.71 7.16
C GLY A 49 4.55 -2.56 6.17
N GLN A 50 4.87 -1.34 6.61
CA GLN A 50 4.77 -0.14 5.78
C GLN A 50 5.75 -0.23 4.60
N GLN A 51 5.26 0.01 3.38
CA GLN A 51 6.05 -0.07 2.15
C GLN A 51 6.79 -1.42 1.93
N CYS A 52 6.42 -2.49 2.65
CA CYS A 52 7.08 -3.79 2.59
C CYS A 52 8.58 -3.76 2.93
N GLU A 53 8.98 -2.86 3.83
CA GLU A 53 10.39 -2.71 4.22
C GLU A 53 10.81 -3.67 5.33
N GLU A 54 9.87 -4.15 6.14
CA GLU A 54 10.14 -5.09 7.24
C GLU A 54 10.34 -6.51 6.71
N ARG A 55 11.23 -7.28 7.36
CA ARG A 55 11.51 -8.67 7.02
C ARG A 55 10.66 -9.60 7.88
N CYS A 56 10.05 -10.59 7.23
CA CYS A 56 9.32 -11.64 7.94
C CYS A 56 10.20 -12.31 9.02
N PRO A 57 9.68 -12.54 10.24
CA PRO A 57 10.41 -13.25 11.29
C PRO A 57 10.50 -14.76 11.05
N CYS A 58 9.70 -15.30 10.14
CA CYS A 58 9.63 -16.73 9.86
C CYS A 58 10.95 -17.28 9.28
N GLN A 59 11.40 -18.42 9.82
CA GLN A 59 12.58 -19.15 9.34
C GLN A 59 12.17 -20.33 8.43
N ASN A 60 13.15 -20.96 7.77
CA ASN A 60 12.95 -22.18 6.96
C ASN A 60 11.92 -22.04 5.83
N GLY A 61 11.80 -20.85 5.24
CA GLY A 61 10.86 -20.60 4.14
C GLY A 61 9.40 -20.48 4.56
N GLY A 62 9.12 -20.28 5.86
CA GLY A 62 7.78 -19.98 6.33
C GLY A 62 7.19 -18.72 5.70
N VAL A 63 5.90 -18.77 5.35
CA VAL A 63 5.17 -17.61 4.84
C VAL A 63 4.63 -16.83 6.02
N CYS A 64 4.93 -15.53 6.03
CA CYS A 64 4.49 -14.60 7.06
C CYS A 64 3.31 -13.77 6.55
N HIS A 65 2.50 -13.25 7.46
CA HIS A 65 1.36 -12.42 7.13
C HIS A 65 1.84 -11.05 6.61
N HIS A 66 1.43 -10.68 5.40
CA HIS A 66 1.93 -9.50 4.70
C HIS A 66 1.78 -8.17 5.47
N VAL A 67 0.82 -8.07 6.40
CA VAL A 67 0.67 -6.86 7.25
C VAL A 67 1.54 -6.95 8.51
N THR A 68 1.51 -8.08 9.20
CA THR A 68 1.97 -8.18 10.60
C THR A 68 3.29 -8.91 10.78
N GLY A 69 3.80 -9.60 9.76
CA GLY A 69 4.97 -10.47 9.91
C GLY A 69 4.58 -11.83 10.41
#